data_AF-A0BL75-F1
#
_entry.id   AF-A0BL75-F1
#
_cell.length_a   1.000
_cell.length_b   1.000
_cell.length_c   1.000
_cell.angle_alpha   90.00
_cell.angle_beta   90.00
_cell.angle_gamma   90.00
#
_symmetry.space_group_name_H-M   'P 1'
#
loop_
_entity.id
_entity.type
_entity.pdbx_description
1 polymer ?
#
loop_
_entity_poly.entity_id
_entity_poly.type
_entity_poly.pdbx_seq_one_letter_code
_entity_poly.pdbx_strand_id
1 'polypeptide(L)'
;MNVPIEYSEQRAKTEANSQAFSQSLDNLDTNSLKEDLNKSIEVGRKKRKQLTLENPEFQIKQEIEDEKQNIKVQTLIRRGVADSLKITDLLKLKISAKDNNNPVHSLFRWCMLILYKENPDMYNWSEFKKQVLEKNGGSDFRNRLGYQSVIHITPLEGEKTKYLLTLKKAIVEQNSKPEELQHVLVKIFDIIEIVYKTHEHAKRINHLVDDLLMQEQKIKQYRDEIDTVNKEIQLAKSNLKNLESKSLNEEIIQE
;
A
#
# COMPACT_ATOMS: atom_id res chain seq x y z
N MET A 1 -11.04 47.12 -3.70
CA MET A 1 -11.17 45.65 -3.53
C MET A 1 -11.43 45.06 -4.89
N ASN A 2 -10.46 44.33 -5.45
CA ASN A 2 -10.59 43.70 -6.76
C ASN A 2 -11.33 42.37 -6.61
N VAL A 3 -12.43 42.22 -7.33
CA VAL A 3 -13.12 40.95 -7.49
C VAL A 3 -12.25 40.06 -8.39
N PRO A 4 -12.03 38.76 -8.06
CA PRO A 4 -11.18 37.88 -8.87
C PRO A 4 -11.77 37.67 -10.28
N ILE A 5 -10.93 37.86 -11.30
CA ILE A 5 -11.25 37.83 -12.74
C ILE A 5 -11.78 36.45 -13.22
N GLU A 6 -11.50 35.37 -12.48
CA GLU A 6 -11.98 34.01 -12.81
C GLU A 6 -13.50 33.83 -12.63
N TYR A 7 -14.13 34.59 -11.73
CA TYR A 7 -15.59 34.51 -11.51
C TYR A 7 -16.40 35.20 -12.61
N SER A 8 -15.82 36.20 -13.30
CA SER A 8 -16.46 36.88 -14.42
C SER A 8 -16.49 36.04 -15.70
N GLU A 9 -15.43 35.26 -15.98
CA GLU A 9 -15.38 34.41 -17.18
C GLU A 9 -16.31 33.20 -17.07
N GLN A 10 -16.46 32.62 -15.88
CA GLN A 10 -17.43 31.54 -15.65
C GLN A 10 -18.88 32.03 -15.75
N ARG A 11 -19.20 33.23 -15.23
CA ARG A 11 -20.54 33.83 -15.41
C ARG A 11 -20.82 34.15 -16.88
N ALA A 12 -19.87 34.75 -17.60
CA ALA A 12 -20.03 35.08 -19.01
C ALA A 12 -20.20 33.82 -19.90
N LYS A 13 -19.48 32.73 -19.62
CA LYS A 13 -19.70 31.43 -20.30
C LYS A 13 -21.04 30.79 -19.95
N THR A 14 -21.51 30.96 -18.71
CA THR A 14 -22.81 30.43 -18.27
C THR A 14 -23.97 31.24 -18.88
N GLU A 15 -23.84 32.57 -18.96
CA GLU A 15 -24.80 33.50 -19.58
C GLU A 15 -24.84 33.37 -21.11
N ALA A 16 -23.67 33.18 -21.76
CA ALA A 16 -23.60 32.91 -23.19
C ALA A 16 -24.20 31.54 -23.56
N ASN A 17 -23.96 30.50 -22.74
CA ASN A 17 -24.61 29.20 -22.92
C ASN A 17 -26.12 29.28 -22.67
N SER A 18 -26.58 30.07 -21.70
CA SER A 18 -28.02 30.21 -21.43
C SER A 18 -28.76 31.09 -22.45
N GLN A 19 -28.11 32.09 -23.04
CA GLN A 19 -28.68 32.87 -24.16
C GLN A 19 -28.70 32.09 -25.48
N ALA A 20 -27.65 31.33 -25.80
CA ALA A 20 -27.64 30.45 -26.98
C ALA A 20 -28.68 29.30 -26.86
N PHE A 21 -28.96 28.83 -25.64
CA PHE A 21 -29.98 27.80 -25.36
C PHE A 21 -31.40 28.37 -25.32
N SER A 22 -31.56 29.66 -25.02
CA SER A 22 -32.87 30.35 -25.04
C SER A 22 -33.43 30.47 -26.47
N GLN A 23 -32.56 30.59 -27.47
CA GLN A 23 -32.95 30.65 -28.88
C GLN A 23 -33.21 29.27 -29.52
N SER A 24 -32.89 28.16 -28.85
CA SER A 24 -33.19 26.81 -29.35
C SER A 24 -34.48 26.21 -28.75
N LEU A 25 -35.25 26.97 -27.97
CA LEU A 25 -36.44 26.49 -27.26
C LEU A 25 -37.72 26.49 -28.11
N ASP A 26 -37.72 27.12 -29.29
CA ASP A 26 -38.93 27.24 -30.12
C ASP A 26 -39.24 25.98 -30.97
N ASN A 27 -38.46 24.90 -30.83
CA ASN A 27 -38.69 23.64 -31.57
C ASN A 27 -38.28 22.36 -30.80
N LEU A 28 -38.52 22.32 -29.48
CA LEU A 28 -38.23 21.11 -28.68
C LEU A 28 -39.48 20.25 -28.48
N ASP A 29 -39.55 19.13 -29.20
CA ASP A 29 -40.57 18.08 -29.03
C ASP A 29 -40.49 17.49 -27.61
N THR A 30 -41.62 17.52 -26.90
CA THR A 30 -41.76 16.96 -25.54
C THR A 30 -41.43 15.47 -25.48
N ASN A 31 -41.58 14.73 -26.58
CA ASN A 31 -41.19 13.32 -26.64
C ASN A 31 -39.66 13.14 -26.58
N SER A 32 -38.89 14.03 -27.22
CA SER A 32 -37.43 13.99 -27.21
C SER A 32 -36.87 14.26 -25.79
N LEU A 33 -37.43 15.24 -25.08
CA LEU A 33 -37.04 15.56 -23.70
C LEU A 33 -37.37 14.42 -22.72
N LYS A 34 -38.50 13.73 -22.92
CA LYS A 34 -38.86 12.54 -22.15
C LYS A 34 -37.89 11.38 -22.40
N GLU A 35 -37.43 11.20 -23.63
CA GLU A 35 -36.45 10.17 -23.98
C GLU A 35 -35.08 10.44 -23.33
N ASP A 36 -34.61 11.69 -23.35
CA ASP A 36 -33.35 12.10 -22.72
C ASP A 36 -33.39 12.00 -21.19
N LEU A 37 -34.53 12.33 -20.57
CA LEU A 37 -34.74 12.11 -19.14
C LEU A 37 -34.66 10.61 -18.80
N ASN A 38 -35.30 9.74 -19.59
CA ASN A 38 -35.29 8.30 -19.37
C ASN A 38 -33.88 7.71 -19.54
N LYS A 39 -33.10 8.16 -20.54
CA LYS A 39 -31.70 7.79 -20.71
C LYS A 39 -30.85 8.19 -19.49
N SER A 40 -31.01 9.42 -19.00
CA SER A 40 -30.29 9.94 -17.84
C SER A 40 -30.60 9.17 -16.54
N ILE A 41 -31.88 8.83 -16.33
CA ILE A 41 -32.34 8.01 -15.19
C ILE A 41 -31.71 6.61 -15.24
N GLU A 42 -31.68 5.98 -16.42
CA GLU A 42 -31.13 4.63 -16.60
C GLU A 42 -29.60 4.62 -16.39
N VAL A 43 -28.88 5.63 -16.86
CA VAL A 43 -27.45 5.82 -16.58
C VAL A 43 -27.21 5.95 -15.07
N GLY A 44 -27.98 6.80 -14.38
CA GLY A 44 -27.89 6.93 -12.92
C GLY A 44 -28.20 5.64 -12.17
N ARG A 45 -29.14 4.83 -12.66
CA ARG A 45 -29.46 3.51 -12.10
C ARG A 45 -28.30 2.53 -12.24
N LYS A 46 -27.64 2.49 -13.41
CA LYS A 46 -26.47 1.64 -13.64
C LYS A 46 -25.29 2.02 -12.75
N LYS A 47 -24.98 3.33 -12.61
CA LYS A 47 -23.90 3.82 -11.75
C LYS A 47 -24.14 3.55 -10.26
N ARG A 48 -25.38 3.72 -9.77
CA ARG A 48 -25.76 3.34 -8.40
C ARG A 48 -25.60 1.83 -8.15
N LYS A 49 -26.03 0.98 -9.09
CA LYS A 49 -25.83 -0.47 -8.99
C LYS A 49 -24.35 -0.85 -8.93
N GLN A 50 -23.48 -0.21 -9.73
CA GLN A 50 -22.03 -0.40 -9.64
C GLN A 50 -21.47 0.00 -8.26
N LEU A 51 -22.03 1.03 -7.62
CA LEU A 51 -21.65 1.43 -6.27
C LEU A 51 -22.09 0.45 -5.16
N THR A 52 -23.03 -0.46 -5.45
CA THR A 52 -23.64 -1.37 -4.46
C THR A 52 -23.11 -2.81 -4.54
N LEU A 53 -22.21 -3.12 -5.48
CA LEU A 53 -21.71 -4.47 -5.72
C LEU A 53 -20.41 -4.70 -4.94
N GLU A 54 -20.56 -5.47 -3.85
CA GLU A 54 -19.52 -5.99 -2.96
C GLU A 54 -18.79 -4.92 -2.15
N ASN A 55 -18.30 -5.25 -0.95
CA ASN A 55 -17.57 -4.32 -0.08
C ASN A 55 -16.06 -4.65 -0.15
N PRO A 56 -15.41 -4.45 -1.30
CA PRO A 56 -14.01 -4.79 -1.47
C PRO A 56 -13.13 -3.92 -0.58
N GLU A 57 -13.57 -2.72 -0.22
CA GLU A 57 -12.92 -1.85 0.76
C GLU A 57 -12.81 -2.53 2.12
N PHE A 58 -13.89 -3.13 2.62
CA PHE A 58 -13.88 -3.87 3.88
C PHE A 58 -12.97 -5.09 3.83
N GLN A 59 -13.00 -5.86 2.73
CA GLN A 59 -12.13 -7.02 2.55
C GLN A 59 -10.65 -6.63 2.54
N ILE A 60 -10.28 -5.59 1.79
CA ILE A 60 -8.90 -5.08 1.73
C ILE A 60 -8.45 -4.57 3.10
N LYS A 61 -9.31 -3.84 3.83
CA LYS A 61 -9.01 -3.37 5.20
C LYS A 61 -8.80 -4.54 6.17
N GLN A 62 -9.61 -5.59 6.05
CA GLN A 62 -9.45 -6.79 6.86
C GLN A 62 -8.12 -7.51 6.54
N GLU A 63 -7.78 -7.69 5.26
CA GLU A 63 -6.49 -8.28 4.86
C GLU A 63 -5.30 -7.45 5.37
N ILE A 64 -5.36 -6.12 5.33
CA ILE A 64 -4.31 -5.26 5.89
C ILE A 64 -4.13 -5.51 7.40
N GLU A 65 -5.21 -5.63 8.16
CA GLU A 65 -5.13 -5.89 9.60
C GLU A 65 -4.60 -7.31 9.90
N ASP A 66 -4.99 -8.31 9.11
CA ASP A 66 -4.47 -9.67 9.21
C ASP A 66 -2.95 -9.70 8.95
N GLU A 67 -2.48 -8.99 7.93
CA GLU A 67 -1.04 -8.88 7.63
C GLU A 67 -0.27 -8.14 8.73
N LYS A 68 -0.82 -7.08 9.31
CA LYS A 68 -0.23 -6.41 10.49
C LYS A 68 -0.15 -7.35 11.68
N GLN A 69 -1.17 -8.19 11.90
CA GLN A 69 -1.17 -9.17 12.97
C GLN A 69 -0.12 -10.26 12.73
N ASN A 70 0.05 -10.72 11.50
CA ASN A 70 1.14 -11.64 11.11
C ASN A 70 2.52 -11.05 11.46
N ILE A 71 2.77 -9.78 11.13
CA ILE A 71 4.03 -9.09 11.49
C ILE A 71 4.26 -9.07 13.01
N LYS A 72 3.21 -8.82 13.82
CA LYS A 72 3.31 -8.86 15.29
C LYS A 72 3.68 -10.25 15.78
N VAL A 73 3.03 -11.29 15.27
CA VAL A 73 3.32 -12.70 15.62
C VAL A 73 4.76 -13.06 15.25
N GLN A 74 5.19 -12.74 14.03
CA GLN A 74 6.57 -12.95 13.57
C GLN A 74 7.58 -12.24 14.49
N THR A 75 7.29 -11.00 14.90
CA THR A 75 8.14 -10.25 15.84
C THR A 75 8.29 -10.94 17.19
N LEU A 76 7.19 -11.49 17.74
CA LEU A 76 7.23 -12.22 19.01
C LEU A 76 8.04 -13.52 18.90
N ILE A 77 7.82 -14.30 17.84
CA ILE A 77 8.58 -15.53 17.57
C ILE A 77 10.07 -15.19 17.47
N ARG A 78 10.42 -14.16 16.70
CA ARG A 78 11.81 -13.72 16.52
C ARG A 78 12.49 -13.39 17.84
N ARG A 79 11.81 -12.66 18.74
CA ARG A 79 12.33 -12.35 20.08
C ARG A 79 12.59 -13.61 20.88
N GLY A 80 11.62 -14.53 20.93
CA GLY A 80 11.79 -15.81 21.62
C GLY A 80 12.96 -16.64 21.09
N VAL A 81 13.14 -16.68 19.76
CA VAL A 81 14.30 -17.36 19.15
C VAL A 81 15.60 -16.66 19.56
N ALA A 82 15.65 -15.32 19.49
CA ALA A 82 16.84 -14.53 19.81
C ALA A 82 17.25 -14.65 21.29
N ASP A 83 16.29 -14.63 22.22
CA ASP A 83 16.54 -14.77 23.66
C ASP A 83 17.16 -16.14 23.99
N SER A 84 16.83 -17.18 23.20
CA SER A 84 17.38 -18.53 23.35
C SER A 84 18.78 -18.72 22.74
N LEU A 85 19.36 -17.69 22.09
CA LEU A 85 20.67 -17.79 21.45
C LEU A 85 21.80 -17.68 22.46
N LYS A 86 22.74 -18.64 22.39
CA LYS A 86 24.03 -18.57 23.07
C LYS A 86 25.07 -17.94 22.14
N ILE A 87 25.15 -16.60 22.11
CA ILE A 87 26.03 -15.86 21.19
C ILE A 87 27.51 -16.24 21.35
N THR A 88 27.93 -16.64 22.55
CA THR A 88 29.29 -17.12 22.84
C THR A 88 29.69 -18.32 21.97
N ASP A 89 28.74 -19.15 21.51
CA ASP A 89 29.04 -20.27 20.62
C ASP A 89 29.46 -19.82 19.21
N LEU A 90 29.08 -18.61 18.78
CA LEU A 90 29.51 -18.03 17.50
C LEU A 90 31.00 -17.67 17.48
N LEU A 91 31.65 -17.51 18.65
CA LEU A 91 33.10 -17.28 18.71
C LEU A 91 33.90 -18.44 18.11
N LYS A 92 33.31 -19.64 18.08
CA LYS A 92 33.86 -20.86 17.51
C LYS A 92 33.84 -20.88 15.97
N LEU A 93 33.17 -19.93 15.31
CA LEU A 93 33.12 -19.84 13.85
C LEU A 93 34.52 -19.76 13.23
N LYS A 94 34.77 -20.50 12.16
CA LYS A 94 36.03 -20.39 11.42
C LYS A 94 35.93 -19.26 10.39
N ILE A 95 36.12 -18.04 10.85
CA ILE A 95 36.21 -16.85 9.98
C ILE A 95 37.69 -16.60 9.71
N SER A 96 38.16 -16.95 8.52
CA SER A 96 39.50 -16.56 8.06
C SER A 96 39.44 -15.14 7.52
N ALA A 97 40.35 -14.27 7.98
CA ALA A 97 40.49 -12.90 7.48
C ALA A 97 40.96 -12.85 6.01
N LYS A 98 41.48 -13.96 5.47
CA LYS A 98 41.97 -14.05 4.08
C LYS A 98 40.92 -14.59 3.10
N ASP A 99 39.79 -15.09 3.59
CA ASP A 99 38.78 -15.76 2.78
C ASP A 99 37.52 -14.90 2.66
N ASN A 100 37.60 -13.87 1.82
CA ASN A 100 36.47 -12.99 1.50
C ASN A 100 35.31 -13.72 0.82
N ASN A 101 35.54 -14.93 0.30
CA ASN A 101 34.52 -15.75 -0.34
C ASN A 101 33.81 -16.69 0.65
N ASN A 102 34.22 -16.72 1.93
CA ASN A 102 33.57 -17.56 2.91
C ASN A 102 32.12 -17.08 3.15
N PRO A 103 31.11 -17.95 2.91
CA PRO A 103 29.70 -17.60 3.05
C PRO A 103 29.29 -17.03 4.42
N VAL A 104 30.05 -17.32 5.48
CA VAL A 104 29.85 -16.75 6.82
C VAL A 104 30.03 -15.23 6.83
N HIS A 105 30.89 -14.67 5.97
CA HIS A 105 31.00 -13.21 5.83
C HIS A 105 29.73 -12.60 5.27
N SER A 106 29.03 -13.29 4.36
CA SER A 106 27.74 -12.84 3.83
C SER A 106 26.69 -12.73 4.94
N LEU A 107 26.69 -13.67 5.90
CA LEU A 107 25.82 -13.60 7.08
C LEU A 107 26.10 -12.34 7.90
N PHE A 108 27.35 -12.06 8.23
CA PHE A 108 27.67 -10.89 9.06
C PHE A 108 27.52 -9.56 8.32
N ARG A 109 27.85 -9.51 7.02
CA ARG A 109 27.56 -8.36 6.15
C ARG A 109 26.07 -8.05 6.14
N TRP A 110 25.23 -9.08 6.05
CA TRP A 110 23.78 -8.92 6.16
C TRP A 110 23.36 -8.39 7.53
N CYS A 111 23.93 -8.91 8.63
CA CYS A 111 23.65 -8.40 9.96
C CYS A 111 23.98 -6.90 10.08
N MET A 112 25.13 -6.47 9.58
CA MET A 112 25.52 -5.06 9.62
C MET A 112 24.55 -4.19 8.81
N LEU A 113 24.21 -4.62 7.60
CA LEU A 113 23.30 -3.89 6.74
C LEU A 113 21.88 -3.80 7.32
N ILE A 114 21.31 -4.92 7.76
CA ILE A 114 19.89 -5.00 8.11
C ILE A 114 19.62 -4.63 9.58
N LEU A 115 20.46 -5.12 10.50
CA LEU A 115 20.23 -5.00 11.93
C LEU A 115 20.99 -3.83 12.56
N TYR A 116 22.16 -3.47 12.01
CA TYR A 116 22.91 -2.30 12.45
C TYR A 116 22.57 -1.06 11.62
N LYS A 117 22.06 -1.23 10.40
CA LYS A 117 21.83 -0.14 9.43
C LYS A 117 23.13 0.60 9.12
N GLU A 118 24.21 -0.16 9.00
CA GLU A 118 25.55 0.35 8.76
C GLU A 118 26.15 -0.25 7.48
N ASN A 119 27.09 0.47 6.87
CA ASN A 119 27.80 -0.03 5.70
C ASN A 119 28.80 -1.13 6.12
N PRO A 120 28.65 -2.39 5.65
CA PRO A 120 29.55 -3.47 6.02
C PRO A 120 31.01 -3.25 5.61
N ASP A 121 31.27 -2.39 4.62
CA ASP A 121 32.62 -2.11 4.14
C ASP A 121 33.42 -1.21 5.09
N MET A 122 32.78 -0.61 6.10
CA MET A 122 33.45 0.19 7.13
C MET A 122 34.06 -0.67 8.25
N TYR A 123 33.75 -1.97 8.27
CA TYR A 123 34.18 -2.88 9.33
C TYR A 123 35.51 -3.56 9.01
N ASN A 124 36.40 -3.60 10.01
CA ASN A 124 37.58 -4.44 9.95
C ASN A 124 37.20 -5.90 10.25
N TRP A 125 37.00 -6.69 9.20
CA TRP A 125 36.56 -8.08 9.29
C TRP A 125 37.48 -8.98 10.11
N SER A 126 38.78 -8.67 10.21
CA SER A 126 39.70 -9.45 11.06
C SER A 126 39.41 -9.29 12.55
N GLU A 127 38.79 -8.17 12.95
CA GLU A 127 38.45 -7.85 14.34
C GLU A 127 36.96 -7.98 14.64
N PHE A 128 36.15 -8.33 13.63
CA PHE A 128 34.70 -8.35 13.74
C PHE A 128 34.18 -9.11 14.96
N LYS A 129 34.73 -10.32 15.22
CA LYS A 129 34.34 -11.12 16.39
C LYS A 129 34.52 -10.35 17.69
N LYS A 130 35.64 -9.64 17.85
CA LYS A 130 35.94 -8.84 19.04
C LYS A 130 35.00 -7.66 19.17
N GLN A 131 34.73 -6.97 18.06
CA GLN A 131 33.91 -5.75 18.03
C GLN A 131 32.42 -6.03 18.27
N VAL A 132 31.90 -7.14 17.74
CA VAL A 132 30.46 -7.43 17.71
C VAL A 132 30.05 -8.59 18.63
N LEU A 133 30.81 -9.68 18.67
CA LEU A 133 30.44 -10.90 19.40
C LEU A 133 31.02 -10.98 20.82
N GLU A 134 32.23 -10.48 21.04
CA GLU A 134 32.88 -10.50 22.37
C GLU A 134 32.47 -9.30 23.23
N LYS A 135 32.25 -8.13 22.61
CA LYS A 135 31.81 -6.92 23.31
C LYS A 135 30.52 -7.18 24.07
N ASN A 136 30.53 -6.98 25.39
CA ASN A 136 29.40 -7.24 26.29
C ASN A 136 28.82 -8.66 26.15
N GLY A 137 29.66 -9.66 25.84
CA GLY A 137 29.22 -11.04 25.61
C GLY A 137 28.24 -11.21 24.45
N GLY A 138 28.27 -10.29 23.47
CA GLY A 138 27.40 -10.33 22.30
C GLY A 138 25.94 -9.95 22.60
N SER A 139 25.67 -9.31 23.75
CA SER A 139 24.31 -8.90 24.10
C SER A 139 23.73 -7.88 23.15
N ASP A 140 24.54 -6.97 22.60
CA ASP A 140 24.09 -6.02 21.58
C ASP A 140 23.63 -6.74 20.31
N PHE A 141 24.43 -7.71 19.84
CA PHE A 141 24.11 -8.52 18.67
C PHE A 141 22.80 -9.31 18.85
N ARG A 142 22.61 -9.96 20.01
CA ARG A 142 21.36 -10.63 20.38
C ARG A 142 20.18 -9.65 20.41
N ASN A 143 20.36 -8.49 21.03
CA ASN A 143 19.30 -7.47 21.11
C ASN A 143 18.89 -7.01 19.72
N ARG A 144 19.83 -6.81 18.81
CA ARG A 144 19.52 -6.41 17.43
C ARG A 144 18.82 -7.52 16.65
N LEU A 145 19.23 -8.76 16.82
CA LEU A 145 18.56 -9.93 16.21
C LEU A 145 17.08 -10.03 16.64
N GLY A 146 16.79 -9.84 17.94
CA GLY A 146 15.44 -10.02 18.47
C GLY A 146 14.55 -8.77 18.38
N TYR A 147 15.12 -7.59 18.60
CA TYR A 147 14.35 -6.40 18.99
C TYR A 147 14.47 -5.23 18.00
N GLN A 148 15.45 -5.24 17.09
CA GLN A 148 15.54 -4.21 16.05
C GLN A 148 14.32 -4.25 15.13
N SER A 149 13.74 -3.09 14.83
CA SER A 149 12.64 -3.02 13.85
C SER A 149 13.13 -3.43 12.46
N VAL A 150 12.40 -4.36 11.83
CA VAL A 150 12.67 -4.87 10.48
C VAL A 150 11.47 -4.68 9.55
N ILE A 151 10.48 -3.90 9.97
CA ILE A 151 9.28 -3.62 9.17
C ILE A 151 9.66 -2.76 7.94
N HIS A 152 10.64 -1.86 8.10
CA HIS A 152 11.11 -0.97 7.04
C HIS A 152 12.31 -1.56 6.29
N ILE A 153 12.15 -2.78 5.78
CA ILE A 153 13.13 -3.40 4.88
C ILE A 153 12.85 -2.93 3.45
N THR A 154 13.86 -2.34 2.82
CA THR A 154 13.80 -1.93 1.41
C THR A 154 13.75 -3.14 0.47
N PRO A 155 13.27 -3.01 -0.78
CA PRO A 155 13.28 -4.11 -1.74
C PRO A 155 14.66 -4.74 -1.95
N LEU A 156 15.71 -3.91 -2.01
CA LEU A 156 17.10 -4.39 -2.15
C LEU A 156 17.56 -5.20 -0.93
N GLU A 157 17.22 -4.74 0.27
CA GLU A 157 17.49 -5.47 1.51
C GLU A 157 16.71 -6.80 1.57
N GLY A 158 15.48 -6.82 1.04
CA GLY A 158 14.67 -8.03 0.87
C GLY A 158 15.35 -9.06 -0.03
N GLU A 159 15.85 -8.65 -1.20
CA GLU A 159 16.59 -9.52 -2.11
C GLU A 159 17.89 -10.05 -1.50
N LYS A 160 18.63 -9.21 -0.76
CA LYS A 160 19.83 -9.66 -0.03
C LYS A 160 19.50 -10.67 1.07
N THR A 161 18.36 -10.51 1.73
CA THR A 161 17.87 -11.45 2.74
C THR A 161 17.50 -12.79 2.11
N LYS A 162 16.77 -12.76 0.98
CA LYS A 162 16.41 -13.93 0.19
C LYS A 162 17.65 -14.69 -0.30
N TYR A 163 18.63 -13.96 -0.83
CA TYR A 163 19.90 -14.54 -1.25
C TYR A 163 20.63 -15.21 -0.08
N LEU A 164 20.71 -14.58 1.09
CA LEU A 164 21.36 -15.18 2.26
C LEU A 164 20.69 -16.49 2.68
N LEU A 165 19.35 -16.59 2.60
CA LEU A 165 18.64 -17.83 2.89
C LEU A 165 19.07 -18.99 1.97
N THR A 166 19.41 -18.72 0.71
CA THR A 166 19.96 -19.74 -0.20
C THR A 166 21.32 -20.29 0.24
N LEU A 167 22.07 -19.52 1.04
CA LEU A 167 23.36 -19.92 1.57
C LEU A 167 23.27 -20.71 2.89
N LYS A 168 22.06 -20.86 3.48
CA LYS A 168 21.84 -21.54 4.77
C LYS A 168 22.54 -22.89 4.83
N LYS A 169 22.28 -23.74 3.82
CA LYS A 169 22.85 -25.10 3.77
C LYS A 169 24.38 -25.06 3.77
N ALA A 170 24.99 -24.28 2.86
CA ALA A 170 26.44 -24.18 2.76
C ALA A 170 27.09 -23.65 4.04
N ILE A 171 26.51 -22.61 4.67
CA ILE A 171 27.04 -22.02 5.91
C ILE A 171 26.96 -23.01 7.07
N VAL A 172 25.82 -23.70 7.21
CA VAL A 172 25.60 -24.66 8.30
C VAL A 172 26.49 -25.89 8.13
N GLU A 173 26.66 -26.41 6.91
CA GLU A 173 27.50 -27.60 6.64
C GLU A 173 28.99 -27.31 6.87
N GLN A 174 29.50 -26.16 6.41
CA GLN A 174 30.88 -25.74 6.63
C GLN A 174 31.21 -25.51 8.12
N ASN A 175 30.18 -25.24 8.93
CA ASN A 175 30.30 -25.02 10.37
C ASN A 175 29.55 -26.09 11.19
N SER A 176 29.48 -27.31 10.64
CA SER A 176 28.79 -28.46 11.24
C SER A 176 29.40 -28.94 12.56
N LYS A 177 30.63 -28.50 12.88
CA LYS A 177 31.27 -28.79 14.16
C LYS A 177 31.83 -27.52 14.80
N PRO A 178 31.63 -27.32 16.11
CA PRO A 178 30.89 -28.21 17.02
C PRO A 178 29.36 -28.06 16.90
N GLU A 179 28.61 -29.04 17.41
CA GLU A 179 27.14 -29.12 17.25
C GLU A 179 26.42 -27.89 17.81
N GLU A 180 26.92 -27.31 18.91
CA GLU A 180 26.33 -26.12 19.50
C GLU A 180 26.40 -24.92 18.54
N LEU A 181 27.51 -24.77 17.81
CA LEU A 181 27.65 -23.73 16.79
C LEU A 181 26.64 -23.92 15.67
N GLN A 182 26.46 -25.16 15.22
CA GLN A 182 25.47 -25.50 14.20
C GLN A 182 24.06 -25.11 14.66
N HIS A 183 23.69 -25.43 15.90
CA HIS A 183 22.39 -25.11 16.48
C HIS A 183 22.15 -23.60 16.55
N VAL A 184 23.16 -22.80 16.95
CA VAL A 184 23.06 -21.34 16.97
C VAL A 184 22.90 -20.78 15.55
N LEU A 185 23.66 -21.28 14.58
CA LEU A 185 23.53 -20.86 13.18
C LEU A 185 22.14 -21.14 12.61
N VAL A 186 21.58 -22.33 12.88
CA VAL A 186 20.21 -22.67 12.47
C VAL A 186 19.22 -21.66 13.01
N LYS A 187 19.28 -21.34 14.31
CA LYS A 187 18.39 -20.34 14.92
C LYS A 187 18.57 -18.93 14.36
N ILE A 188 19.79 -18.53 14.01
CA ILE A 188 20.02 -17.25 13.32
C ILE A 188 19.36 -17.27 11.94
N PHE A 189 19.42 -18.37 11.21
CA PHE A 189 18.70 -18.51 9.95
C PHE A 189 17.19 -18.53 10.11
N ASP A 190 16.67 -19.06 11.22
CA ASP A 190 15.24 -18.98 11.52
C ASP A 190 14.83 -17.52 11.76
N ILE A 191 15.67 -16.72 12.44
CA ILE A 191 15.48 -15.26 12.56
C ILE A 191 15.50 -14.58 11.18
N ILE A 192 16.45 -14.92 10.32
CA ILE A 192 16.55 -14.35 8.95
C ILE A 192 15.30 -14.69 8.14
N GLU A 193 14.78 -15.91 8.25
CA GLU A 193 13.55 -16.34 7.59
C GLU A 193 12.34 -15.54 8.10
N ILE A 194 12.24 -15.33 9.41
CA ILE A 194 11.21 -14.49 10.02
C ILE A 194 11.30 -13.04 9.52
N VAL A 195 12.52 -12.51 9.40
CA VAL A 195 12.76 -11.17 8.84
C VAL A 195 12.30 -11.09 7.38
N TYR A 196 12.59 -12.11 6.57
CA TYR A 196 12.12 -12.17 5.19
C TYR A 196 10.59 -12.28 5.09
N LYS A 197 9.95 -13.12 5.90
CA LYS A 197 8.47 -13.20 5.97
C LYS A 197 7.86 -11.86 6.35
N THR A 198 8.45 -11.17 7.33
CA THR A 198 8.01 -9.82 7.73
C THR A 198 8.09 -8.82 6.57
N HIS A 199 9.14 -8.89 5.75
CA HIS A 199 9.27 -8.08 4.54
C HIS A 199 8.15 -8.39 3.52
N GLU A 200 7.85 -9.67 3.28
CA GLU A 200 6.78 -10.07 2.35
C GLU A 200 5.40 -9.59 2.83
N HIS A 201 5.11 -9.69 4.12
CA HIS A 201 3.88 -9.16 4.72
C HIS A 201 3.80 -7.63 4.56
N ALA A 202 4.89 -6.91 4.85
CA ALA A 202 4.95 -5.44 4.68
C ALA A 202 4.77 -5.03 3.21
N LYS A 203 5.37 -5.77 2.28
CA LYS A 203 5.20 -5.58 0.84
C LYS A 203 3.74 -5.78 0.44
N ARG A 204 3.08 -6.83 0.93
CA ARG A 204 1.65 -7.08 0.65
C ARG A 204 0.75 -5.98 1.20
N ILE A 205 1.02 -5.48 2.41
CA ILE A 205 0.30 -4.33 2.97
C ILE A 205 0.39 -3.12 2.02
N ASN A 206 1.57 -2.82 1.49
CA ASN A 206 1.72 -1.69 0.58
C ASN A 206 0.87 -1.86 -0.69
N HIS A 207 0.84 -3.05 -1.29
CA HIS A 207 -0.01 -3.33 -2.45
C HIS A 207 -1.50 -3.19 -2.12
N LEU A 208 -1.93 -3.72 -0.97
CA LEU A 208 -3.32 -3.61 -0.51
C LEU A 208 -3.72 -2.16 -0.22
N VAL A 209 -2.81 -1.34 0.31
CA VAL A 209 -3.03 0.10 0.52
C VAL A 209 -3.17 0.83 -0.82
N ASP A 210 -2.34 0.51 -1.81
CA ASP A 210 -2.45 1.07 -3.15
C ASP A 210 -3.79 0.70 -3.81
N ASP A 211 -4.21 -0.57 -3.68
CA ASP A 211 -5.51 -1.06 -4.17
C ASP A 211 -6.69 -0.34 -3.48
N LEU A 212 -6.59 -0.13 -2.16
CA LEU A 212 -7.58 0.61 -1.38
C LEU A 212 -7.71 2.06 -1.88
N LEU A 213 -6.59 2.75 -2.09
CA LEU A 213 -6.58 4.12 -2.60
C LEU A 213 -7.20 4.20 -4.00
N MET A 214 -6.91 3.23 -4.87
CA MET A 214 -7.55 3.15 -6.20
C MET A 214 -9.06 2.94 -6.10
N GLN A 215 -9.53 2.13 -5.16
CA GLN A 215 -10.96 1.92 -4.95
C GLN A 215 -11.65 3.17 -4.40
N GLU A 216 -11.06 3.83 -3.41
CA GLU A 216 -11.59 5.08 -2.85
C GLU A 216 -11.70 6.18 -3.93
N GLN A 217 -10.70 6.27 -4.82
CA GLN A 217 -10.74 7.19 -5.97
C GLN A 217 -11.87 6.85 -6.95
N LYS A 218 -12.08 5.58 -7.30
CA LYS A 218 -13.19 5.15 -8.17
C LYS A 218 -14.56 5.44 -7.54
N ILE A 219 -14.72 5.17 -6.24
CA ILE A 219 -15.96 5.47 -5.51
C ILE A 219 -16.25 6.96 -5.53
N LYS A 220 -15.22 7.80 -5.32
CA LYS A 220 -15.35 9.24 -5.41
C LYS A 220 -15.79 9.69 -6.80
N GLN A 221 -15.15 9.19 -7.86
CA GLN A 221 -15.52 9.47 -9.25
C GLN A 221 -16.99 9.10 -9.53
N TYR A 222 -17.44 7.92 -9.09
CA TYR A 222 -18.84 7.52 -9.27
C TYR A 222 -19.83 8.41 -8.51
N ARG A 223 -19.48 8.89 -7.32
CA ARG A 223 -20.31 9.84 -6.56
C ARG A 223 -20.43 11.17 -7.31
N ASP A 224 -19.32 11.73 -7.78
CA ASP A 224 -19.28 12.98 -8.53
C ASP A 224 -20.11 12.88 -9.83
N GLU A 225 -20.02 11.73 -10.52
CA GLU A 225 -20.82 11.43 -11.70
C GLU A 225 -22.32 11.30 -11.40
N ILE A 226 -22.69 10.62 -10.30
CA ILE A 226 -24.09 10.50 -9.87
C ILE A 226 -24.66 11.88 -9.54
N ASP A 227 -23.90 12.73 -8.86
CA ASP A 227 -24.32 14.10 -8.54
C ASP A 227 -24.52 14.95 -9.80
N THR A 228 -23.68 14.77 -10.80
CA THR A 228 -23.83 15.41 -12.12
C THR A 228 -25.12 14.95 -12.80
N VAL A 229 -25.35 13.64 -12.90
CA VAL A 229 -26.59 13.08 -13.48
C VAL A 229 -27.83 13.53 -12.70
N ASN A 230 -27.76 13.62 -11.37
CA ASN A 230 -28.86 14.10 -10.56
C ASN A 230 -29.18 15.59 -10.85
N LYS A 231 -28.17 16.43 -11.05
CA LYS A 231 -28.36 17.83 -11.47
C LYS A 231 -29.01 17.92 -12.85
N GLU A 232 -28.57 17.12 -13.81
CA GLU A 232 -29.16 17.04 -15.15
C GLU A 232 -30.63 16.60 -15.09
N ILE A 233 -30.96 15.58 -14.29
CA ILE A 233 -32.34 15.12 -14.08
C ILE A 233 -33.21 16.24 -13.49
N GLN A 234 -32.71 16.99 -12.50
CA GLN A 234 -33.46 18.09 -11.89
C GLN A 234 -33.71 19.23 -12.87
N LEU A 235 -32.71 19.56 -13.70
CA LEU A 235 -32.83 20.58 -14.74
C LEU A 235 -33.84 20.15 -15.81
N ALA A 236 -33.75 18.91 -16.29
CA ALA A 236 -34.70 18.34 -17.26
C ALA A 236 -36.14 18.32 -16.72
N LYS A 237 -36.34 17.92 -15.45
CA LYS A 237 -37.65 17.96 -14.78
C LYS A 237 -38.21 19.38 -14.68
N SER A 238 -37.37 20.35 -14.33
CA SER A 238 -37.77 21.76 -14.22
C SER A 238 -38.21 22.31 -15.59
N ASN A 239 -37.47 21.97 -16.65
CA ASN A 239 -37.80 22.37 -18.02
C ASN A 239 -39.12 21.75 -18.51
N LEU A 240 -39.34 20.45 -18.25
CA LEU A 240 -40.61 19.77 -18.55
C LEU A 240 -41.79 20.44 -17.84
N LYS A 241 -41.66 20.71 -16.54
CA LYS A 241 -42.71 21.39 -15.76
C LYS A 241 -43.02 22.78 -16.32
N ASN A 242 -42.01 23.54 -16.72
CA ASN A 242 -42.19 24.87 -17.31
C ASN A 242 -42.89 24.80 -18.68
N LEU A 243 -42.60 23.79 -19.51
CA LEU A 243 -43.25 23.56 -20.80
C LEU A 243 -44.72 23.12 -20.63
N GLU A 244 -45.00 22.19 -19.70
CA GLU A 244 -46.36 21.79 -19.37
C GLU A 244 -47.18 22.98 -18.85
N SER A 245 -46.58 23.85 -18.04
CA SER A 245 -47.23 25.06 -17.54
C SER A 245 -47.51 26.10 -18.63
N LYS A 246 -46.66 26.18 -19.66
CA LYS A 246 -46.87 27.06 -20.83
C LYS A 246 -47.97 26.51 -21.74
N SER A 247 -47.97 25.21 -22.02
CA SER A 247 -49.02 24.54 -22.80
C SER A 247 -50.40 24.69 -22.16
N LEU A 248 -50.52 24.56 -20.84
CA LEU A 248 -51.78 24.79 -20.13
C LEU A 248 -52.25 26.26 -20.21
N ASN A 249 -51.34 27.22 -20.16
CA ASN A 249 -51.71 28.63 -20.30
C ASN A 249 -52.10 29.01 -21.73
N GLU A 250 -51.53 28.36 -22.74
CA GLU A 250 -51.91 28.58 -24.15
C GLU A 250 -53.28 27.95 -24.49
N GLU A 251 -53.63 26.79 -23.91
CA GLU A 251 -54.98 26.21 -24.03
C GLU A 251 -56.05 27.09 -23.37
N ILE A 252 -55.77 27.71 -22.22
CA ILE A 252 -56.71 28.61 -21.51
C ILE A 252 -56.95 29.93 -22.26
N ILE A 253 -56.04 30.34 -23.15
CA ILE A 253 -56.16 31.58 -23.94
C ILE A 253 -56.92 31.34 -25.28
N GLN A 254 -57.13 30.07 -25.67
CA GLN A 254 -57.84 29.69 -26.90
C GLN A 254 -59.31 29.26 -26.70
N GLU A 255 -59.84 29.25 -25.47
CA GLU A 255 -61.28 29.21 -25.18
C GLU A 255 -61.86 30.63 -25.01
#